data_AF-A0A3N5ZQQ9-F1
#
_entry.id   AF-A0A3N5ZQQ9-F1
#
_cell.length_a   1.000
_cell.length_b   1.000
_cell.length_c   1.000
_cell.angle_alpha   90.00
_cell.angle_beta   90.00
_cell.angle_gamma   90.00
#
_symmetry.space_group_name_H-M   'P 1'
#
loop_
_entity.id
_entity.type
_entity.pdbx_description
1 polymer ?
#
loop_
_entity_poly.entity_id
_entity_poly.type
_entity_poly.pdbx_seq_one_letter_code
_entity_poly.pdbx_strand_id
1 'polypeptide(L)'
;MTDFLVRSRLADLDPAPHELLQIESERQFRRLIRIPSESSAPLAVREAMSSAFQNIYAEGYPDEATRTQTEAEILDYELQLAGYRRLADPRYYKGVEYADIVEALARRRCAEAFAANGLTPEELFVNVQPLSGAPANNAVYHALLEPGAVVLGMSLLHGGHLTHGSPVNRSGKFYQAVHYKVDPATERLDYEAVAALAREHRPKMIIAGYSSYPWSVDWKKFRAIADEVGAYLLADIAHVAGLVAGGAYPSPIGLAHVVSFTTHKSLCGPRG
;
A
#
# COMPACT_ATOMS: atom_id res chain seq x y z
N MET A 1 -9.20 21.23 -39.57
CA MET A 1 -8.63 19.86 -39.69
C MET A 1 -9.47 18.96 -38.80
N THR A 2 -10.06 17.91 -39.34
CA THR A 2 -10.58 16.78 -38.56
C THR A 2 -9.39 15.92 -38.19
N ASP A 3 -8.85 16.08 -36.99
CA ASP A 3 -7.87 15.13 -36.46
C ASP A 3 -8.61 13.95 -35.78
N PHE A 4 -7.85 12.91 -35.40
CA PHE A 4 -8.37 11.72 -34.74
C PHE A 4 -8.48 11.86 -33.22
N LEU A 5 -8.36 13.08 -32.68
CA LEU A 5 -8.35 13.30 -31.24
C LEU A 5 -9.78 13.49 -30.72
N VAL A 6 -10.20 12.58 -29.86
CA VAL A 6 -11.49 12.64 -29.18
C VAL A 6 -11.40 13.67 -28.05
N ARG A 7 -12.09 14.82 -28.22
CA ARG A 7 -12.12 15.92 -27.25
C ARG A 7 -13.49 16.14 -26.61
N SER A 8 -14.49 15.40 -27.06
CA SER A 8 -15.86 15.47 -26.53
C SER A 8 -15.92 14.93 -25.10
N ARG A 9 -16.89 15.38 -24.32
CA ARG A 9 -17.09 14.87 -22.95
C ARG A 9 -17.79 13.52 -22.99
N LEU A 10 -17.68 12.76 -21.90
CA LEU A 10 -18.36 11.45 -21.78
C LEU A 10 -19.87 11.56 -22.06
N ALA A 11 -20.54 12.61 -21.57
CA ALA A 11 -21.97 12.84 -21.81
C ALA A 11 -22.34 12.96 -23.29
N ASP A 12 -21.43 13.50 -24.11
CA ASP A 12 -21.65 13.73 -25.53
C ASP A 12 -21.31 12.46 -26.36
N LEU A 13 -20.38 11.63 -25.87
CA LEU A 13 -19.89 10.42 -26.55
C LEU A 13 -20.67 9.16 -26.19
N ASP A 14 -20.94 8.99 -24.90
CA ASP A 14 -21.64 7.82 -24.37
C ASP A 14 -22.54 8.24 -23.19
N PRO A 15 -23.79 8.64 -23.50
CA PRO A 15 -24.74 9.11 -22.48
C PRO A 15 -25.06 8.05 -21.41
N ALA A 16 -25.00 6.76 -21.73
CA ALA A 16 -25.39 5.69 -20.81
C ALA A 16 -24.42 5.53 -19.62
N PRO A 17 -23.09 5.40 -19.81
CA PRO A 17 -22.13 5.50 -18.72
C PRO A 17 -22.18 6.85 -18.00
N HIS A 18 -22.40 7.96 -18.71
CA HIS A 18 -22.53 9.26 -18.06
C HIS A 18 -23.69 9.26 -17.04
N GLU A 19 -24.87 8.78 -17.44
CA GLU A 19 -26.03 8.63 -16.55
C GLU A 19 -25.72 7.69 -15.38
N LEU A 20 -25.08 6.54 -15.63
CA LEU A 20 -24.71 5.59 -14.59
C LEU A 20 -23.77 6.22 -13.54
N LEU A 21 -22.80 7.04 -13.96
CA LEU A 21 -21.92 7.77 -13.03
C LEU A 21 -22.70 8.76 -12.14
N GLN A 22 -23.76 9.40 -12.68
CA GLN A 22 -24.62 10.28 -11.88
C GLN A 22 -25.45 9.46 -10.88
N ILE A 23 -26.03 8.34 -11.30
CA ILE A 23 -26.81 7.44 -10.44
C ILE A 23 -25.95 6.92 -9.28
N GLU A 24 -24.71 6.50 -9.54
CA GLU A 24 -23.80 6.03 -8.48
C GLU A 24 -23.39 7.16 -7.54
N SER A 25 -23.12 8.37 -8.07
CA SER A 25 -22.82 9.54 -7.24
C SER A 25 -23.99 9.88 -6.30
N GLU A 26 -25.21 9.83 -6.82
CA GLU A 26 -26.43 10.05 -6.03
C GLU A 26 -26.66 8.95 -5.00
N ARG A 27 -26.40 7.69 -5.36
CA ARG A 27 -26.46 6.56 -4.42
C ARG A 27 -25.52 6.78 -3.24
N GLN A 28 -24.28 7.19 -3.48
CA GLN A 28 -23.30 7.44 -2.42
C GLN A 28 -23.70 8.63 -1.55
N PHE A 29 -24.25 9.69 -2.15
CA PHE A 29 -24.71 10.86 -1.40
C PHE A 29 -25.94 10.56 -0.51
N ARG A 30 -26.87 9.73 -0.99
CA ARG A 30 -28.14 9.45 -0.30
C ARG A 30 -28.11 8.26 0.68
N ARG A 31 -27.04 7.47 0.73
CA ARG A 31 -26.98 6.23 1.52
C ARG A 31 -25.98 6.35 2.67
N LEU A 32 -26.32 5.70 3.78
CA LEU A 32 -25.35 5.45 4.85
C LEU A 32 -24.48 4.25 4.45
N ILE A 33 -23.25 4.51 4.03
CA ILE A 33 -22.27 3.49 3.67
C ILE A 33 -21.50 3.10 4.93
N ARG A 34 -21.66 1.85 5.39
CA ARG A 34 -21.04 1.31 6.61
C ARG A 34 -20.00 0.21 6.33
N ILE A 35 -19.47 0.17 5.10
CA ILE A 35 -18.42 -0.77 4.72
C ILE A 35 -17.07 -0.19 5.19
N PRO A 36 -16.36 -0.84 6.13
CA PRO A 36 -15.17 -0.25 6.79
C PRO A 36 -13.95 -0.11 5.87
N SER A 37 -13.99 -0.71 4.67
CA SER A 37 -12.97 -0.60 3.63
C SER A 37 -13.33 0.42 2.55
N GLU A 38 -14.52 1.03 2.60
CA GLU A 38 -14.91 2.09 1.67
C GLU A 38 -14.64 3.46 2.27
N SER A 39 -14.27 4.41 1.39
CA SER A 39 -14.09 5.81 1.73
C SER A 39 -14.43 6.69 0.52
N SER A 40 -14.51 8.00 0.74
CA SER A 40 -14.73 8.98 -0.32
C SER A 40 -13.44 9.74 -0.59
N ALA A 41 -12.79 9.44 -1.71
CA ALA A 41 -11.58 10.15 -2.12
C ALA A 41 -11.90 11.64 -2.38
N PRO A 42 -11.07 12.58 -1.88
CA PRO A 42 -11.23 14.01 -2.14
C PRO A 42 -11.26 14.34 -3.64
N LEU A 43 -11.95 15.42 -4.01
CA LEU A 43 -12.01 15.87 -5.41
C LEU A 43 -10.61 16.12 -6.00
N ALA A 44 -9.69 16.69 -5.23
CA ALA A 44 -8.30 16.91 -5.66
C ALA A 44 -7.57 15.61 -6.04
N VAL A 45 -7.84 14.50 -5.33
CA VAL A 45 -7.30 13.19 -5.67
C VAL A 45 -7.88 12.71 -7.01
N ARG A 46 -9.20 12.86 -7.19
CA ARG A 46 -9.88 12.46 -8.44
C ARG A 46 -9.41 13.28 -9.64
N GLU A 47 -9.18 14.57 -9.45
CA GLU A 47 -8.63 15.48 -10.46
C GLU A 47 -7.25 15.00 -10.93
N ALA A 48 -6.32 14.76 -9.99
CA ALA A 48 -4.99 14.24 -10.29
C ALA A 48 -5.05 12.89 -11.03
N MET A 49 -5.92 11.98 -10.58
CA MET A 49 -6.12 10.68 -11.23
C MET A 49 -6.63 10.79 -12.67
N SER A 50 -7.37 11.85 -13.03
CA SER A 50 -7.89 12.09 -14.39
C SER A 50 -6.96 12.92 -15.29
N SER A 51 -5.76 13.23 -14.82
CA SER A 51 -4.81 14.09 -15.53
C SER A 51 -4.09 13.38 -16.69
N ALA A 52 -3.33 14.14 -17.47
CA ALA A 52 -2.55 13.64 -18.60
C ALA A 52 -1.43 12.66 -18.20
N PHE A 53 -1.11 12.51 -16.90
CA PHE A 53 -0.16 11.50 -16.43
C PHE A 53 -0.57 10.06 -16.78
N GLN A 54 -1.87 9.80 -17.04
CA GLN A 54 -2.32 8.50 -17.55
C GLN A 54 -1.73 8.11 -18.91
N ASN A 55 -1.23 9.08 -19.68
CA ASN A 55 -0.68 8.84 -21.01
C ASN A 55 0.82 8.49 -20.99
N ILE A 56 1.45 8.49 -19.81
CA ILE A 56 2.89 8.35 -19.67
C ILE A 56 3.26 6.90 -19.37
N TYR A 57 4.26 6.39 -20.08
CA TYR A 57 4.85 5.08 -19.84
C TYR A 57 6.24 5.27 -19.22
N ALA A 58 6.36 5.06 -17.91
CA ALA A 58 7.56 5.37 -17.13
C ALA A 58 8.11 4.13 -16.41
N GLU A 59 8.40 3.05 -17.16
CA GLU A 59 8.99 1.84 -16.56
C GLU A 59 10.37 2.15 -15.93
N GLY A 60 10.63 1.55 -14.77
CA GLY A 60 11.80 1.82 -13.94
C GLY A 60 11.45 2.66 -12.72
N TYR A 61 12.44 3.36 -12.17
CA TYR A 61 12.30 4.26 -11.02
C TYR A 61 12.98 5.59 -11.33
N PRO A 62 12.57 6.69 -10.66
CA PRO A 62 13.37 7.91 -10.66
C PRO A 62 14.76 7.66 -10.07
N ASP A 63 15.70 8.58 -10.32
CA ASP A 63 17.05 8.54 -9.75
C ASP A 63 17.04 8.27 -8.24
N GLU A 64 17.95 7.42 -7.76
CA GLU A 64 17.99 6.98 -6.37
C GLU A 64 18.21 8.14 -5.39
N ALA A 65 18.94 9.18 -5.79
CA ALA A 65 19.20 10.36 -4.96
C ALA A 65 17.92 11.10 -4.57
N THR A 66 16.85 10.99 -5.37
CA THR A 66 15.56 11.63 -5.06
C THR A 66 14.87 11.05 -3.83
N ARG A 67 15.33 9.90 -3.29
CA ARG A 67 14.76 9.29 -2.07
C ARG A 67 15.03 10.11 -0.81
N THR A 68 16.16 10.79 -0.75
CA THR A 68 16.58 11.58 0.42
C THR A 68 16.41 13.08 0.20
N GLN A 69 15.95 13.50 -0.98
CA GLN A 69 15.66 14.90 -1.25
C GLN A 69 14.46 15.38 -0.42
N THR A 70 14.51 16.64 -0.06
CA THR A 70 13.37 17.40 0.49
C THR A 70 12.34 17.68 -0.59
N GLU A 71 11.10 17.98 -0.19
CA GLU A 71 10.06 18.40 -1.14
C GLU A 71 10.50 19.64 -1.96
N ALA A 72 11.22 20.59 -1.34
CA ALA A 72 11.72 21.78 -2.04
C ALA A 72 12.74 21.43 -3.15
N GLU A 73 13.64 20.48 -2.90
CA GLU A 73 14.61 20.02 -3.89
C GLU A 73 13.93 19.22 -5.01
N ILE A 74 12.93 18.39 -4.69
CA ILE A 74 12.14 17.63 -5.68
C ILE A 74 11.36 18.58 -6.58
N LEU A 75 10.84 19.69 -6.03
CA LEU A 75 10.05 20.69 -6.75
C LEU A 75 10.90 21.79 -7.40
N ASP A 76 12.23 21.71 -7.34
CA ASP A 76 13.11 22.56 -8.15
C ASP A 76 13.14 22.06 -9.60
N TYR A 77 12.10 22.39 -10.36
CA TYR A 77 11.95 21.94 -11.75
C TYR A 77 13.15 22.34 -12.62
N GLU A 78 13.77 23.50 -12.38
CA GLU A 78 14.93 23.93 -13.18
C GLU A 78 16.10 22.99 -12.96
N LEU A 79 16.41 22.66 -11.71
CA LEU A 79 17.47 21.73 -11.35
C LEU A 79 17.17 20.31 -11.83
N GLN A 80 15.94 19.81 -11.60
CA GLN A 80 15.53 18.46 -11.99
C GLN A 80 15.61 18.29 -13.51
N LEU A 81 15.10 19.27 -14.28
CA LEU A 81 15.15 19.22 -15.75
C LEU A 81 16.57 19.38 -16.30
N ALA A 82 17.41 20.20 -15.66
CA ALA A 82 18.83 20.32 -16.02
C ALA A 82 19.56 18.98 -15.79
N GLY A 83 19.29 18.31 -14.67
CA GLY A 83 19.80 16.98 -14.36
C GLY A 83 19.34 15.95 -15.40
N TYR A 84 18.04 15.85 -15.64
CA TYR A 84 17.42 14.94 -16.60
C TYR A 84 18.02 15.06 -18.01
N ARG A 85 18.26 16.29 -18.49
CA ARG A 85 18.81 16.54 -19.83
C ARG A 85 20.30 16.27 -19.94
N ARG A 86 21.02 16.33 -18.83
CA ARG A 86 22.49 16.19 -18.79
C ARG A 86 22.93 14.77 -18.48
N LEU A 87 22.19 14.07 -17.62
CA LEU A 87 22.53 12.75 -17.10
C LEU A 87 21.66 11.67 -17.74
N ALA A 88 22.14 10.43 -17.67
CA ALA A 88 21.34 9.29 -18.10
C ALA A 88 20.24 9.03 -17.07
N ASP A 89 19.00 9.07 -17.52
CA ASP A 89 17.83 8.69 -16.73
C ASP A 89 17.73 7.15 -16.61
N PRO A 90 17.60 6.59 -15.38
CA PRO A 90 17.46 5.15 -15.13
C PRO A 90 16.14 4.54 -15.63
N ARG A 91 15.16 5.34 -16.05
CA ARG A 91 13.94 4.85 -16.71
C ARG A 91 14.23 4.26 -18.08
N TYR A 92 13.44 3.26 -18.44
CA TYR A 92 13.54 2.55 -19.72
C TYR A 92 12.99 3.37 -20.90
N TYR A 93 12.19 4.40 -20.65
CA TYR A 93 11.61 5.29 -21.66
C TYR A 93 12.05 6.73 -21.39
N LYS A 94 12.13 7.54 -22.45
CA LYS A 94 12.50 8.96 -22.38
C LYS A 94 11.26 9.85 -22.44
N GLY A 95 11.40 11.10 -22.01
CA GLY A 95 10.28 12.06 -21.93
C GLY A 95 9.44 11.88 -20.67
N VAL A 96 10.05 11.41 -19.59
CA VAL A 96 9.38 11.06 -18.32
C VAL A 96 9.82 11.99 -17.18
N GLU A 97 10.43 13.13 -17.49
CA GLU A 97 10.99 14.07 -16.51
C GLU A 97 10.00 14.50 -15.43
N TYR A 98 8.73 14.71 -15.78
CA TYR A 98 7.68 15.10 -14.82
C TYR A 98 7.08 13.89 -14.10
N ALA A 99 7.17 12.69 -14.67
CA ALA A 99 6.80 11.45 -13.99
C ALA A 99 7.80 11.13 -12.87
N ASP A 100 9.08 11.45 -13.06
CA ASP A 100 10.09 11.34 -12.02
C ASP A 100 9.80 12.25 -10.84
N ILE A 101 9.46 13.52 -11.12
CA ILE A 101 9.13 14.50 -10.09
C ILE A 101 7.90 14.07 -9.28
N VAL A 102 6.80 13.66 -9.94
CA VAL A 102 5.58 13.26 -9.21
C VAL A 102 5.78 11.99 -8.39
N GLU A 103 6.56 11.02 -8.88
CA GLU A 103 6.86 9.79 -8.14
C GLU A 103 7.82 10.04 -6.97
N ALA A 104 8.84 10.89 -7.14
CA ALA A 104 9.70 11.34 -6.05
C ALA A 104 8.89 12.07 -4.97
N LEU A 105 8.02 13.00 -5.36
CA LEU A 105 7.16 13.74 -4.46
C LEU A 105 6.20 12.81 -3.69
N ALA A 106 5.61 11.83 -4.36
CA ALA A 106 4.73 10.84 -3.73
C ALA A 106 5.48 9.99 -2.70
N ARG A 107 6.70 9.52 -3.02
CA ARG A 107 7.55 8.79 -2.06
C ARG A 107 7.90 9.66 -0.87
N ARG A 108 8.32 10.90 -1.09
CA ARG A 108 8.69 11.85 -0.03
C ARG A 108 7.54 12.10 0.93
N ARG A 109 6.36 12.47 0.42
CA ARG A 109 5.17 12.73 1.23
C ARG A 109 4.67 11.48 1.95
N CYS A 110 4.81 10.31 1.34
CA CYS A 110 4.52 9.05 2.02
C CYS A 110 5.48 8.80 3.18
N ALA A 111 6.78 9.03 2.99
CA ALA A 111 7.77 8.89 4.06
C ALA A 111 7.47 9.86 5.22
N GLU A 112 7.14 11.12 4.91
CA GLU A 112 6.74 12.12 5.91
C GLU A 112 5.47 11.75 6.66
N ALA A 113 4.46 11.24 5.96
CA ALA A 113 3.19 10.84 6.58
C ALA A 113 3.31 9.63 7.52
N PHE A 114 4.33 8.78 7.35
CA PHE A 114 4.48 7.54 8.11
C PHE A 114 5.72 7.50 9.02
N ALA A 115 6.63 8.47 8.93
CA ALA A 115 7.75 8.62 9.85
C ALA A 115 7.27 8.57 11.31
N ALA A 116 7.78 7.61 12.07
CA ALA A 116 7.33 7.33 13.42
C ALA A 116 8.41 6.58 14.22
N ASN A 117 8.18 6.45 15.53
CA ASN A 117 9.05 5.70 16.44
C ASN A 117 10.53 6.14 16.40
N GLY A 118 10.78 7.44 16.14
CA GLY A 118 12.10 8.03 16.08
C GLY A 118 12.78 7.98 14.71
N LEU A 119 12.18 7.31 13.72
CA LEU A 119 12.67 7.32 12.34
C LEU A 119 12.24 8.60 11.62
N THR A 120 13.17 9.15 10.87
CA THR A 120 12.99 10.28 9.96
C THR A 120 12.52 9.82 8.59
N PRO A 121 11.89 10.69 7.78
CA PRO A 121 11.48 10.35 6.41
C PRO A 121 12.63 9.81 5.55
N GLU A 122 13.84 10.33 5.73
CA GLU A 122 15.04 9.95 4.99
C GLU A 122 15.51 8.51 5.29
N GLU A 123 15.10 7.95 6.43
CA GLU A 123 15.40 6.57 6.83
C GLU A 123 14.38 5.57 6.27
N LEU A 124 13.31 6.03 5.62
CA LEU A 124 12.26 5.17 5.09
C LEU A 124 12.44 4.89 3.59
N PHE A 125 12.48 3.61 3.24
CA PHE A 125 12.41 3.20 1.84
C PHE A 125 10.95 3.03 1.39
N VAL A 126 10.49 3.90 0.50
CA VAL A 126 9.12 3.88 -0.02
C VAL A 126 9.07 3.41 -1.48
N ASN A 127 8.09 2.56 -1.80
CA ASN A 127 7.69 2.23 -3.16
C ASN A 127 6.19 2.52 -3.33
N VAL A 128 5.83 3.36 -4.29
CA VAL A 128 4.46 3.84 -4.56
C VAL A 128 3.86 3.25 -5.85
N GLN A 129 4.53 2.29 -6.48
CA GLN A 129 4.10 1.69 -7.74
C GLN A 129 3.13 0.50 -7.64
N PRO A 130 2.97 -0.24 -6.51
CA PRO A 130 1.99 -1.32 -6.44
C PRO A 130 0.57 -0.84 -6.81
N LEU A 131 -0.08 -1.58 -7.72
CA LEU A 131 -1.39 -1.19 -8.27
C LEU A 131 -2.55 -1.31 -7.26
N SER A 132 -2.36 -2.12 -6.21
CA SER A 132 -3.27 -2.26 -5.08
C SER A 132 -2.59 -3.04 -3.95
N GLY A 133 -3.28 -3.22 -2.83
CA GLY A 133 -2.74 -3.96 -1.67
C GLY A 133 -2.41 -5.43 -1.94
N ALA A 134 -3.19 -6.12 -2.78
CA ALA A 134 -2.90 -7.52 -3.10
C ALA A 134 -1.63 -7.69 -3.95
N PRO A 135 -1.44 -6.93 -5.06
CA PRO A 135 -0.15 -6.83 -5.73
C PRO A 135 1.00 -6.39 -4.82
N ALA A 136 0.78 -5.45 -3.91
CA ALA A 136 1.80 -5.00 -2.95
C ALA A 136 2.30 -6.16 -2.08
N ASN A 137 1.39 -6.90 -1.44
CA ASN A 137 1.77 -8.07 -0.65
C ASN A 137 2.49 -9.12 -1.51
N ASN A 138 1.99 -9.40 -2.72
CA ASN A 138 2.65 -10.34 -3.65
C ASN A 138 4.09 -9.92 -3.99
N ALA A 139 4.35 -8.62 -4.17
CA ALA A 139 5.70 -8.11 -4.41
C ALA A 139 6.61 -8.36 -3.19
N VAL A 140 6.11 -8.16 -1.97
CA VAL A 140 6.85 -8.47 -0.73
C VAL A 140 7.17 -9.96 -0.63
N TYR A 141 6.17 -10.83 -0.85
CA TYR A 141 6.39 -12.27 -0.86
C TYR A 141 7.46 -12.65 -1.90
N HIS A 142 7.35 -12.14 -3.12
CA HIS A 142 8.28 -12.46 -4.20
C HIS A 142 9.71 -11.95 -3.93
N ALA A 143 9.86 -10.80 -3.30
CA ALA A 143 11.16 -10.21 -3.00
C ALA A 143 11.89 -10.95 -1.87
N LEU A 144 11.16 -11.52 -0.90
CA LEU A 144 11.74 -12.02 0.35
C LEU A 144 11.65 -13.54 0.51
N LEU A 145 10.76 -14.22 -0.21
CA LEU A 145 10.48 -15.64 -0.04
C LEU A 145 10.62 -16.43 -1.34
N GLU A 146 11.05 -17.67 -1.19
CA GLU A 146 10.97 -18.69 -2.24
C GLU A 146 9.60 -19.40 -2.19
N PRO A 147 9.02 -19.81 -3.34
CA PRO A 147 7.84 -20.66 -3.36
C PRO A 147 8.03 -21.92 -2.50
N GLY A 148 7.00 -22.27 -1.73
CA GLY A 148 7.00 -23.37 -0.77
C GLY A 148 7.45 -22.97 0.64
N ALA A 149 7.97 -21.76 0.85
CA ALA A 149 8.28 -21.25 2.17
C ALA A 149 7.03 -21.22 3.08
N VAL A 150 7.25 -21.40 4.39
CA VAL A 150 6.18 -21.34 5.39
C VAL A 150 5.88 -19.88 5.73
N VAL A 151 4.60 -19.52 5.78
CA VAL A 151 4.14 -18.18 6.17
C VAL A 151 3.07 -18.29 7.24
N LEU A 152 3.10 -17.39 8.22
CA LEU A 152 2.18 -17.38 9.36
C LEU A 152 1.33 -16.11 9.30
N GLY A 153 0.04 -16.26 9.03
CA GLY A 153 -0.90 -15.13 8.89
C GLY A 153 -2.19 -15.33 9.67
N MET A 154 -2.97 -14.27 9.88
CA MET A 154 -4.25 -14.39 10.56
C MET A 154 -5.24 -15.23 9.74
N SER A 155 -5.97 -16.13 10.39
CA SER A 155 -7.05 -16.87 9.75
C SER A 155 -8.11 -15.92 9.16
N LEU A 156 -8.54 -16.19 7.91
CA LEU A 156 -9.61 -15.43 7.25
C LEU A 156 -10.90 -15.44 8.07
N LEU A 157 -11.23 -16.56 8.72
CA LEU A 157 -12.43 -16.72 9.55
C LEU A 157 -12.39 -15.88 10.84
N HIS A 158 -11.20 -15.39 11.23
CA HIS A 158 -11.00 -14.60 12.45
C HIS A 158 -10.64 -13.15 12.15
N GLY A 159 -10.69 -12.71 10.88
CA GLY A 159 -10.44 -11.32 10.51
C GLY A 159 -9.24 -11.09 9.59
N GLY A 160 -8.50 -12.13 9.22
CA GLY A 160 -7.39 -12.03 8.26
C GLY A 160 -7.81 -11.56 6.86
N HIS A 161 -6.86 -11.47 5.94
CA HIS A 161 -7.12 -11.11 4.55
C HIS A 161 -6.76 -12.25 3.60
N LEU A 162 -7.35 -12.27 2.40
CA LEU A 162 -7.13 -13.33 1.40
C LEU A 162 -5.64 -13.50 1.04
N THR A 163 -4.86 -12.42 1.03
CA THR A 163 -3.43 -12.42 0.70
C THR A 163 -2.52 -12.85 1.86
N HIS A 164 -3.09 -13.28 2.98
CA HIS A 164 -2.35 -13.74 4.17
C HIS A 164 -2.32 -15.27 4.25
N GLY A 165 -2.33 -15.95 3.10
CA GLY A 165 -2.21 -17.42 3.01
C GLY A 165 -3.50 -18.17 2.66
N SER A 166 -4.56 -17.49 2.20
CA SER A 166 -5.78 -18.20 1.77
C SER A 166 -5.50 -19.16 0.61
N PRO A 167 -6.03 -20.41 0.64
CA PRO A 167 -5.76 -21.43 -0.40
C PRO A 167 -6.27 -21.05 -1.79
N VAL A 168 -7.21 -20.11 -1.88
CA VAL A 168 -7.73 -19.60 -3.17
C VAL A 168 -6.90 -18.43 -3.72
N ASN A 169 -6.02 -17.84 -2.92
CA ASN A 169 -5.13 -16.75 -3.31
C ASN A 169 -3.74 -17.25 -3.68
N ARG A 170 -2.96 -16.47 -4.47
CA ARG A 170 -1.56 -16.74 -4.78
C ARG A 170 -0.73 -17.03 -3.52
N SER A 171 -0.99 -16.33 -2.42
CA SER A 171 -0.31 -16.55 -1.14
C SER A 171 -0.48 -17.98 -0.59
N GLY A 172 -1.68 -18.58 -0.68
CA GLY A 172 -1.89 -19.96 -0.21
C GLY A 172 -1.65 -21.02 -1.28
N LYS A 173 -1.58 -20.63 -2.56
CA LYS A 173 -1.20 -21.53 -3.66
C LYS A 173 0.31 -21.77 -3.73
N PHE A 174 1.11 -20.74 -3.45
CA PHE A 174 2.56 -20.78 -3.64
C PHE A 174 3.36 -20.93 -2.34
N TYR A 175 2.76 -20.69 -1.18
CA TYR A 175 3.44 -20.79 0.13
C TYR A 175 2.66 -21.72 1.06
N GLN A 176 3.37 -22.31 2.03
CA GLN A 176 2.75 -23.15 3.06
C GLN A 176 2.18 -22.25 4.15
N ALA A 177 0.87 -22.01 4.11
CA ALA A 177 0.20 -21.12 5.05
C ALA A 177 -0.14 -21.83 6.37
N VAL A 178 0.31 -21.23 7.48
CA VAL A 178 -0.12 -21.55 8.84
C VAL A 178 -0.93 -20.37 9.36
N HIS A 179 -1.97 -20.64 10.15
CA HIS A 179 -2.89 -19.61 10.59
C HIS A 179 -2.98 -19.48 12.10
N TYR A 180 -2.69 -18.29 12.61
CA TYR A 180 -3.04 -17.92 13.97
C TYR A 180 -4.47 -17.36 14.05
N LYS A 181 -5.01 -17.33 15.26
CA LYS A 181 -6.40 -16.96 15.56
C LYS A 181 -6.43 -15.96 16.71
N VAL A 182 -7.63 -15.45 16.99
CA VAL A 182 -7.92 -14.77 18.25
C VAL A 182 -8.28 -15.79 19.33
N ASP A 183 -8.06 -15.42 20.58
CA ASP A 183 -8.59 -16.13 21.74
C ASP A 183 -10.14 -16.11 21.70
N PRO A 184 -10.82 -17.25 21.84
CA PRO A 184 -12.27 -17.35 21.66
C PRO A 184 -13.09 -16.70 22.78
N ALA A 185 -12.49 -16.40 23.94
CA ALA A 185 -13.18 -15.80 25.07
C ALA A 185 -13.07 -14.27 25.09
N THR A 186 -11.90 -13.75 24.73
CA THR A 186 -11.57 -12.32 24.76
C THR A 186 -11.65 -11.67 23.38
N GLU A 187 -11.69 -12.47 22.30
CA GLU A 187 -11.66 -12.04 20.90
C GLU A 187 -10.43 -11.18 20.55
N ARG A 188 -9.35 -11.32 21.32
CA ARG A 188 -8.07 -10.62 21.10
C ARG A 188 -7.04 -11.57 20.52
N LEU A 189 -6.06 -11.02 19.81
CA LEU A 189 -4.90 -11.78 19.36
C LEU A 189 -4.21 -12.46 20.54
N ASP A 190 -4.07 -13.78 20.45
CA ASP A 190 -3.32 -14.59 21.41
C ASP A 190 -1.86 -14.66 20.94
N TYR A 191 -1.03 -13.75 21.47
CA TYR A 191 0.38 -13.66 21.11
C TYR A 191 1.20 -14.88 21.56
N GLU A 192 0.77 -15.59 22.61
CA GLU A 192 1.46 -16.81 23.04
C GLU A 192 1.17 -17.97 22.08
N ALA A 193 -0.08 -18.09 21.62
CA ALA A 193 -0.42 -19.04 20.57
C ALA A 193 0.29 -18.71 19.24
N VAL A 194 0.40 -17.42 18.89
CA VAL A 194 1.21 -16.98 17.72
C VAL A 194 2.67 -17.41 17.90
N ALA A 195 3.25 -17.19 19.08
CA ALA A 195 4.63 -17.57 19.37
C ALA A 195 4.84 -19.09 19.31
N ALA A 196 3.91 -19.88 19.86
CA ALA A 196 3.95 -21.34 19.80
C ALA A 196 3.92 -21.84 18.34
N LEU A 197 3.00 -21.34 17.51
CA LEU A 197 2.94 -21.68 16.08
C LEU A 197 4.21 -21.26 15.34
N ALA A 198 4.76 -20.09 15.66
CA ALA A 198 6.00 -19.62 15.06
C ALA A 198 7.18 -20.54 15.39
N ARG A 199 7.31 -21.01 16.65
CA ARG A 199 8.35 -21.96 17.07
C ARG A 199 8.18 -23.32 16.39
N GLU A 200 6.96 -23.82 16.32
CA GLU A 200 6.63 -25.13 15.74
C GLU A 200 6.91 -25.16 14.24
N HIS A 201 6.40 -24.17 13.50
CA HIS A 201 6.42 -24.19 12.04
C HIS A 201 7.57 -23.42 11.40
N ARG A 202 8.32 -22.64 12.19
CA ARG A 202 9.49 -21.85 11.75
C ARG A 202 9.21 -21.06 10.45
N PRO A 203 8.18 -20.19 10.44
CA PRO A 203 7.82 -19.45 9.24
C PRO A 203 8.96 -18.55 8.77
N LYS A 204 9.06 -18.32 7.46
CA LYS A 204 9.97 -17.30 6.90
C LYS A 204 9.39 -15.90 6.95
N MET A 205 8.06 -15.79 7.06
CA MET A 205 7.36 -14.53 7.22
C MET A 205 6.18 -14.69 8.16
N ILE A 206 6.05 -13.75 9.10
CA ILE A 206 4.86 -13.52 9.90
C ILE A 206 4.15 -12.29 9.33
N ILE A 207 2.89 -12.45 8.95
CA ILE A 207 2.04 -11.38 8.45
C ILE A 207 1.14 -10.92 9.60
N ALA A 208 1.36 -9.70 10.07
CA ALA A 208 0.56 -9.05 11.09
C ALA A 208 -0.33 -7.98 10.43
N GLY A 209 -1.60 -8.31 10.24
CA GLY A 209 -2.56 -7.41 9.59
C GLY A 209 -3.91 -8.10 9.46
N TYR A 210 -4.95 -7.31 9.19
CA TYR A 210 -6.32 -7.82 9.20
C TYR A 210 -7.26 -6.96 8.34
N SER A 211 -8.38 -7.56 7.96
CA SER A 211 -9.53 -6.91 7.33
C SER A 211 -10.62 -6.59 8.35
N SER A 212 -10.82 -7.48 9.34
CA SER A 212 -11.94 -7.41 10.27
C SER A 212 -11.54 -7.84 11.67
N TYR A 213 -10.83 -6.96 12.37
CA TYR A 213 -10.44 -7.13 13.78
C TYR A 213 -10.50 -5.76 14.48
N PRO A 214 -11.21 -5.61 15.60
CA PRO A 214 -11.53 -4.30 16.16
C PRO A 214 -10.47 -3.74 17.12
N TRP A 215 -9.47 -4.53 17.51
CA TRP A 215 -8.47 -4.13 18.49
C TRP A 215 -7.15 -3.70 17.84
N SER A 216 -6.32 -3.00 18.60
CA SER A 216 -4.96 -2.67 18.17
C SER A 216 -4.02 -3.89 18.19
N VAL A 217 -3.03 -3.86 17.32
CA VAL A 217 -1.92 -4.83 17.29
C VAL A 217 -0.79 -4.36 18.19
N ASP A 218 -0.24 -5.28 18.97
CA ASP A 218 1.01 -5.09 19.69
C ASP A 218 2.18 -5.44 18.76
N TRP A 219 2.68 -4.41 18.07
CA TRP A 219 3.78 -4.54 17.11
C TRP A 219 5.09 -5.00 17.76
N LYS A 220 5.32 -4.67 19.04
CA LYS A 220 6.53 -5.08 19.76
C LYS A 220 6.51 -6.59 20.03
N LYS A 221 5.36 -7.15 20.39
CA LYS A 221 5.21 -8.60 20.54
C LYS A 221 5.42 -9.34 19.22
N PHE A 222 4.81 -8.87 18.13
CA PHE A 222 5.05 -9.48 16.82
C PHE A 222 6.52 -9.39 16.38
N ARG A 223 7.18 -8.26 16.63
CA ARG A 223 8.62 -8.11 16.38
C ARG A 223 9.42 -9.15 17.16
N ALA A 224 9.18 -9.25 18.47
CA ALA A 224 9.90 -10.19 19.33
C ALA A 224 9.72 -11.65 18.87
N ILE A 225 8.49 -12.03 18.48
CA ILE A 225 8.22 -13.38 17.95
C ILE A 225 8.95 -13.61 16.63
N ALA A 226 8.93 -12.63 15.71
CA ALA A 226 9.61 -12.72 14.43
C ALA A 226 11.14 -12.87 14.62
N ASP A 227 11.73 -12.10 15.54
CA ASP A 227 13.15 -12.18 15.90
C ASP A 227 13.53 -13.55 16.48
N GLU A 228 12.69 -14.07 17.39
CA GLU A 228 12.93 -15.35 18.05
C GLU A 228 13.09 -16.50 17.04
N VAL A 229 12.30 -16.46 15.96
CA VAL A 229 12.30 -17.54 14.95
C VAL A 229 13.05 -17.19 13.66
N GLY A 230 13.62 -15.99 13.57
CA GLY A 230 14.33 -15.51 12.38
C GLY A 230 13.43 -15.28 11.16
N ALA A 231 12.19 -14.81 11.37
CA ALA A 231 11.23 -14.50 10.32
C ALA A 231 11.20 -13.01 9.96
N TYR A 232 10.82 -12.69 8.73
CA TYR A 232 10.39 -11.34 8.38
C TYR A 232 9.03 -11.03 9.03
N LEU A 233 8.83 -9.76 9.38
CA LEU A 233 7.56 -9.24 9.88
C LEU A 233 6.99 -8.30 8.82
N LEU A 234 5.91 -8.74 8.17
CA LEU A 234 5.12 -7.92 7.26
C LEU A 234 3.92 -7.36 8.03
N ALA A 235 3.90 -6.06 8.28
CA ALA A 235 2.73 -5.37 8.81
C ALA A 235 1.83 -4.88 7.66
N ASP A 236 0.70 -5.54 7.46
CA ASP A 236 -0.32 -5.09 6.51
C ASP A 236 -1.34 -4.21 7.24
N ILE A 237 -1.16 -2.90 7.11
CA ILE A 237 -1.98 -1.89 7.80
C ILE A 237 -3.09 -1.32 6.91
N ALA A 238 -3.48 -2.00 5.83
CA ALA A 238 -4.42 -1.47 4.82
C ALA A 238 -5.68 -0.81 5.40
N HIS A 239 -6.30 -1.41 6.43
CA HIS A 239 -7.51 -0.86 7.06
C HIS A 239 -7.25 0.33 7.99
N VAL A 240 -6.07 0.42 8.59
CA VAL A 240 -5.73 1.41 9.63
C VAL A 240 -4.67 2.42 9.17
N ALA A 241 -4.26 2.39 7.90
CA ALA A 241 -3.21 3.24 7.35
C ALA A 241 -3.42 4.74 7.62
N GLY A 242 -4.64 5.26 7.43
CA GLY A 242 -4.94 6.66 7.76
C GLY A 242 -4.92 6.96 9.25
N LEU A 243 -5.28 5.99 10.09
CA LEU A 243 -5.20 6.14 11.55
C LEU A 243 -3.74 6.10 12.04
N VAL A 244 -2.89 5.30 11.40
CA VAL A 244 -1.45 5.27 11.66
C VAL A 244 -0.81 6.59 11.24
N ALA A 245 -1.05 7.05 10.01
CA ALA A 245 -0.54 8.34 9.52
C ALA A 245 -1.03 9.53 10.35
N GLY A 246 -2.28 9.47 10.84
CA GLY A 246 -2.85 10.48 11.73
C GLY A 246 -2.46 10.35 13.21
N GLY A 247 -1.64 9.36 13.60
CA GLY A 247 -1.19 9.15 14.97
C GLY A 247 -2.24 8.58 15.94
N ALA A 248 -3.43 8.20 15.46
CA ALA A 248 -4.53 7.66 16.27
C ALA A 248 -4.43 6.14 16.50
N TYR A 249 -3.57 5.44 15.76
CA TYR A 249 -3.31 4.01 15.89
C TYR A 249 -1.80 3.77 16.01
N PRO A 250 -1.33 2.80 16.84
CA PRO A 250 0.10 2.51 16.99
C PRO A 250 0.80 2.24 15.64
N SER A 251 1.92 2.91 15.39
CA SER A 251 2.66 2.72 14.13
C SER A 251 3.57 1.48 14.18
N PRO A 252 3.55 0.61 13.14
CA PRO A 252 4.52 -0.48 12.99
C PRO A 252 5.87 -0.03 12.43
N ILE A 253 6.02 1.23 12.00
CA ILE A 253 7.24 1.75 11.37
C ILE A 253 8.40 1.70 12.37
N GLY A 254 9.56 1.17 11.96
CA GLY A 254 10.69 0.91 12.86
C GLY A 254 10.54 -0.33 13.75
N LEU A 255 9.43 -1.06 13.63
CA LEU A 255 9.22 -2.36 14.31
C LEU A 255 9.06 -3.49 13.27
N ALA A 256 8.20 -3.31 12.28
CA ALA A 256 8.07 -4.25 11.18
C ALA A 256 9.24 -4.15 10.20
N HIS A 257 9.62 -5.27 9.59
CA HIS A 257 10.63 -5.31 8.53
C HIS A 257 10.10 -4.69 7.24
N VAL A 258 8.82 -4.93 6.94
CA VAL A 258 8.11 -4.36 5.80
C VAL A 258 6.73 -3.92 6.27
N VAL A 259 6.28 -2.76 5.83
CA VAL A 259 4.91 -2.27 6.03
C VAL A 259 4.26 -2.14 4.66
N SER A 260 3.10 -2.76 4.48
CA SER A 260 2.26 -2.60 3.29
C SER A 260 0.91 -2.02 3.68
N PHE A 261 0.29 -1.29 2.75
CA PHE A 261 -1.05 -0.76 2.93
C PHE A 261 -1.70 -0.42 1.59
N THR A 262 -3.02 -0.25 1.62
CA THR A 262 -3.78 0.33 0.51
C THR A 262 -4.02 1.81 0.74
N THR A 263 -4.06 2.59 -0.33
CA THR A 263 -4.26 4.05 -0.22
C THR A 263 -5.72 4.48 -0.15
N HIS A 264 -6.69 3.61 -0.47
CA HIS A 264 -8.10 3.97 -0.65
C HIS A 264 -9.03 3.75 0.56
N LYS A 265 -8.57 3.12 1.64
CA LYS A 265 -9.41 2.83 2.82
C LYS A 265 -9.41 4.02 3.78
N SER A 266 -8.96 3.84 5.02
CA SER A 266 -8.88 4.92 6.01
C SER A 266 -7.95 6.08 5.61
N LEU A 267 -7.05 5.88 4.62
CA LEU A 267 -6.19 6.93 4.08
C LEU A 267 -6.93 7.86 3.09
N CYS A 268 -8.11 7.46 2.60
CA CYS A 268 -8.96 8.27 1.71
C CYS A 268 -8.29 8.74 0.40
N GLY A 269 -7.26 8.03 -0.07
CA GLY A 269 -6.56 8.30 -1.32
C GLY A 269 -7.16 7.56 -2.53
N PRO A 270 -6.41 7.51 -3.66
CA PRO A 270 -6.83 6.74 -4.83
C PRO A 270 -6.73 5.24 -4.57
N ARG A 271 -7.23 4.41 -5.49
CA ARG A 271 -6.98 2.96 -5.43
C ARG A 271 -5.53 2.66 -5.84
N GLY A 272 -4.74 2.35 -4.82
CA GLY A 272 -3.39 1.79 -4.82
C GLY A 272 -3.19 0.99 -3.54
#